data_AF-A0A1A8EAM8-F1
#
_entry.id   AF-A0A1A8EAM8-F1
#
_cell.length_a   1.000
_cell.length_b   1.000
_cell.length_c   1.000
_cell.angle_alpha   90.00
_cell.angle_beta   90.00
_cell.angle_gamma   90.00
#
_symmetry.space_group_name_H-M   'P 1'
#
loop_
_entity.id
_entity.type
_entity.pdbx_description
1 polymer ?
#
loop_
_entity_poly.entity_id
_entity_poly.type
_entity_poly.pdbx_seq_one_letter_code
_entity_poly.pdbx_strand_id
1 'polypeptide(L)'
;ATASDSRATDAVRAVCEEVGSVSHIIFEMRFNPNIFSPGINFPPSEEAATKLQERLLREAAAFIITHQIPEFLQFCLQSNEAPMDGASLKQALHLRGINLRYLGHVVKAISQSEHKERLRHILRTAIGDIFIRSTRRVFNNFLQGVDVPNLAAAVSHFLGCLLVPHFSASPVGEETKKKSRRR
;
A
#
# COMPACT_ATOMS: atom_id res chain seq x y z
N ALA A 1 11.78 -23.07 -44.30
CA ALA A 1 11.32 -22.99 -42.90
C ALA A 1 11.32 -21.53 -42.40
N THR A 2 10.69 -20.59 -43.13
CA THR A 2 10.97 -19.14 -42.94
C THR A 2 9.74 -18.22 -42.93
N ALA A 3 8.53 -18.76 -43.13
CA ALA A 3 7.29 -17.96 -43.19
C ALA A 3 6.42 -18.02 -41.93
N SER A 4 6.69 -18.96 -41.01
CA SER A 4 6.04 -19.01 -39.68
C SER A 4 6.71 -18.04 -38.71
N ASP A 5 8.03 -17.93 -38.78
CA ASP A 5 8.82 -17.08 -37.86
C ASP A 5 8.57 -15.59 -38.11
N SER A 6 8.41 -15.17 -39.38
CA SER A 6 8.08 -13.77 -39.71
C SER A 6 6.71 -13.35 -39.18
N ARG A 7 5.69 -14.21 -39.33
CA ARG A 7 4.35 -13.95 -38.80
C ARG A 7 4.33 -13.92 -37.26
N ALA A 8 5.10 -14.80 -36.62
CA ALA A 8 5.24 -14.80 -35.17
C ALA A 8 5.91 -13.50 -34.68
N THR A 9 6.97 -13.04 -35.35
CA THR A 9 7.64 -11.78 -34.99
C THR A 9 6.78 -10.55 -35.22
N ASP A 10 5.97 -10.53 -36.29
CA ASP A 10 5.06 -9.41 -36.57
C ASP A 10 3.91 -9.37 -35.56
N ALA A 11 3.40 -10.53 -35.15
CA ALA A 11 2.41 -10.62 -34.07
C ALA A 11 2.98 -10.12 -32.73
N VAL A 12 4.21 -10.50 -32.38
CA VAL A 12 4.89 -10.01 -31.16
C VAL A 12 5.06 -8.49 -31.21
N ARG A 13 5.48 -7.94 -32.35
CA ARG A 13 5.62 -6.49 -32.54
C ARG A 13 4.30 -5.76 -32.34
N ALA A 14 3.22 -6.24 -32.96
CA ALA A 14 1.90 -5.62 -32.85
C ALA A 14 1.40 -5.62 -31.40
N VAL A 15 1.57 -6.73 -30.68
CA VAL A 15 1.21 -6.83 -29.26
C VAL A 15 2.06 -5.88 -28.42
N CYS A 16 3.37 -5.81 -28.67
CA CYS A 16 4.28 -4.91 -27.97
C CYS A 16 3.89 -3.44 -28.15
N GLU A 17 3.47 -3.04 -29.35
CA GLU A 17 2.98 -1.68 -29.62
C GLU A 17 1.65 -1.40 -28.91
N GLU A 18 0.72 -2.35 -28.94
CA GLU A 18 -0.60 -2.20 -28.30
C GLU A 18 -0.51 -1.99 -26.78
N VAL A 19 0.37 -2.75 -26.13
CA VAL A 19 0.60 -2.71 -24.67
C VAL A 19 1.61 -1.64 -24.25
N GLY A 20 2.10 -0.81 -25.18
CA GLY A 20 3.06 0.26 -24.89
C GLY A 20 4.41 -0.26 -24.38
N SER A 21 4.85 -1.41 -24.87
CA SER A 21 6.18 -1.96 -24.60
C SER A 21 7.27 -1.01 -25.12
N VAL A 22 8.36 -0.85 -24.38
CA VAL A 22 9.54 -0.10 -24.83
C VAL A 22 10.37 -0.87 -25.87
N SER A 23 10.12 -2.17 -26.03
CA SER A 23 10.78 -3.01 -27.02
C SER A 23 9.77 -3.71 -27.93
N HIS A 24 10.11 -3.83 -29.21
CA HIS A 24 9.30 -4.49 -30.24
C HIS A 24 9.56 -6.00 -30.33
N ILE A 25 10.55 -6.51 -29.59
CA ILE A 25 11.00 -7.91 -29.65
C ILE A 25 10.87 -8.63 -28.31
N ILE A 26 10.84 -7.88 -27.20
CA ILE A 26 10.62 -8.41 -25.86
C ILE A 26 9.52 -7.57 -25.20
N PHE A 27 8.63 -8.24 -24.47
CA PHE A 27 7.63 -7.56 -23.68
C PHE A 27 8.31 -6.87 -22.49
N GLU A 28 8.42 -5.55 -22.56
CA GLU A 28 8.99 -4.74 -21.49
C GLU A 28 8.12 -3.51 -21.26
N MET A 29 7.39 -3.50 -20.15
CA MET A 29 6.47 -2.43 -19.81
C MET A 29 7.12 -1.45 -18.85
N ARG A 30 7.10 -0.15 -19.18
CA ARG A 30 7.55 0.93 -18.31
C ARG A 30 6.48 2.00 -18.22
N PHE A 31 6.10 2.33 -16.99
CA PHE A 31 5.11 3.37 -16.72
C PHE A 31 5.80 4.67 -16.35
N ASN A 32 5.32 5.78 -16.91
CA ASN A 32 5.73 7.11 -16.47
C ASN A 32 5.07 7.44 -15.10
N PRO A 33 5.84 7.60 -14.01
CA PRO A 33 5.27 7.91 -12.69
C PRO A 33 4.62 9.30 -12.63
N ASN A 34 4.96 10.19 -13.57
CA ASN A 34 4.50 11.57 -13.61
C ASN A 34 3.22 11.75 -14.42
N ILE A 35 2.66 10.69 -15.02
CA ILE A 35 1.52 10.80 -15.93
C ILE A 35 0.27 11.46 -15.32
N PHE A 36 0.06 11.26 -14.01
CA PHE A 36 -1.04 11.87 -13.24
C PHE A 36 -0.54 12.85 -12.18
N SER A 37 0.71 13.31 -12.27
CA SER A 37 1.27 14.22 -11.28
C SER A 37 0.75 15.65 -11.49
N PRO A 38 0.23 16.31 -10.44
CA PRO A 38 -0.31 17.65 -10.56
C PRO A 38 0.79 18.65 -10.94
N GLY A 39 0.48 19.55 -11.89
CA GLY A 39 1.40 20.59 -12.36
C GLY A 39 2.40 20.14 -13.43
N ILE A 40 2.30 18.89 -13.92
CA ILE A 40 3.12 18.40 -15.02
C ILE A 40 2.30 18.43 -16.31
N ASN A 41 2.84 19.07 -17.35
CA ASN A 41 2.27 19.12 -18.69
C ASN A 41 3.23 18.45 -19.67
N PHE A 42 2.70 17.58 -20.53
CA PHE A 42 3.47 16.91 -21.58
C PHE A 42 3.40 17.72 -22.88
N PRO A 43 4.48 17.71 -23.69
CA PRO A 43 4.49 18.44 -24.95
C PRO A 43 3.45 17.86 -25.94
N PRO A 44 2.82 18.69 -26.79
CA PRO A 44 1.83 18.21 -27.77
C PRO A 44 2.35 17.13 -28.71
N SER A 45 3.66 17.10 -28.98
CA SER A 45 4.31 16.07 -29.81
C SER A 45 4.21 14.66 -29.22
N GLU A 46 3.96 14.51 -27.91
CA GLU A 46 3.89 13.23 -27.21
C GLU A 46 2.45 12.83 -26.85
N GLU A 47 1.44 13.59 -27.27
CA GLU A 47 0.05 13.43 -26.81
C GLU A 47 -0.48 11.99 -26.96
N ALA A 48 -0.17 11.32 -28.08
CA ALA A 48 -0.58 9.93 -28.30
C ALA A 48 0.06 8.96 -27.30
N ALA A 49 1.36 9.12 -27.03
CA ALA A 49 2.09 8.29 -26.06
C ALA A 49 1.61 8.56 -24.62
N THR A 50 1.34 9.83 -24.28
CA THR A 50 0.76 10.22 -22.99
C THR A 50 -0.61 9.56 -22.78
N LYS A 51 -1.52 9.66 -23.77
CA LYS A 51 -2.86 9.02 -23.70
C LYS A 51 -2.79 7.50 -23.57
N LEU A 52 -1.86 6.87 -24.30
CA LEU A 52 -1.63 5.43 -24.19
C LEU A 52 -1.18 5.05 -22.77
N GLN A 53 -0.20 5.76 -22.21
CA GLN A 53 0.29 5.54 -20.85
C GLN A 53 -0.79 5.74 -19.80
N GLU A 54 -1.62 6.78 -19.93
CA GLU A 54 -2.76 6.99 -19.04
C GLU A 54 -3.75 5.82 -19.07
N ARG A 55 -4.11 5.34 -20.27
CA ARG A 55 -5.01 4.19 -20.44
C ARG A 55 -4.43 2.96 -19.77
N LEU A 56 -3.20 2.58 -20.10
CA LEU A 56 -2.54 1.39 -19.58
C LEU A 56 -2.40 1.45 -18.06
N LEU A 57 -2.11 2.62 -17.47
CA LEU A 57 -2.00 2.76 -16.02
C LEU A 57 -3.36 2.61 -15.33
N ARG A 58 -4.44 3.14 -15.91
CA ARG A 58 -5.81 2.93 -15.41
C ARG A 58 -6.21 1.46 -15.49
N GLU A 59 -5.92 0.79 -16.60
CA GLU A 59 -6.17 -0.64 -16.80
C GLU A 59 -5.40 -1.49 -15.79
N ALA A 60 -4.11 -1.21 -15.58
CA ALA A 60 -3.30 -1.90 -14.57
C ALA A 60 -3.85 -1.69 -13.15
N ALA A 61 -4.25 -0.47 -12.80
CA ALA A 61 -4.88 -0.18 -11.50
C ALA A 61 -6.22 -0.91 -11.32
N ALA A 62 -7.04 -0.97 -12.37
CA ALA A 62 -8.28 -1.74 -12.36
C ALA A 62 -8.01 -3.24 -12.20
N PHE A 63 -7.03 -3.78 -12.94
CA PHE A 63 -6.64 -5.19 -12.89
C PHE A 63 -6.20 -5.62 -11.48
N ILE A 64 -5.49 -4.76 -10.74
CA ILE A 64 -5.15 -5.05 -9.33
C ILE A 64 -6.42 -5.31 -8.50
N ILE A 65 -7.44 -4.48 -8.68
CA ILE A 65 -8.68 -4.53 -7.89
C ILE A 65 -9.57 -5.69 -8.35
N THR A 66 -9.72 -5.89 -9.65
CA THR A 66 -10.71 -6.82 -10.22
C THR A 66 -10.17 -8.24 -10.41
N HIS A 67 -8.85 -8.44 -10.47
CA HIS A 67 -8.24 -9.76 -10.70
C HIS A 67 -7.24 -10.13 -9.59
N GLN A 68 -6.20 -9.33 -9.37
CA GLN A 68 -5.11 -9.71 -8.45
C GLN A 68 -5.58 -9.86 -7.00
N ILE A 69 -6.43 -8.95 -6.51
CA ILE A 69 -6.99 -9.07 -5.15
C ILE A 69 -7.87 -10.33 -5.02
N PRO A 70 -8.85 -10.57 -5.91
CA PRO A 70 -9.61 -11.82 -5.89
C PRO A 70 -8.74 -13.10 -5.94
N GLU A 71 -7.74 -13.15 -6.83
CA GLU A 71 -6.82 -14.29 -6.93
C GLU A 71 -6.00 -14.48 -5.65
N PHE A 72 -5.55 -13.38 -5.02
CA PHE A 72 -4.90 -13.43 -3.72
C PHE A 72 -5.81 -14.05 -2.65
N LEU A 73 -7.09 -13.67 -2.61
CA LEU A 73 -8.04 -14.25 -1.65
C LEU A 73 -8.30 -15.73 -1.92
N GLN A 74 -8.41 -16.12 -3.19
CA GLN A 74 -8.55 -17.52 -3.57
C GLN A 74 -7.33 -18.35 -3.14
N PHE A 75 -6.12 -17.82 -3.34
CA PHE A 75 -4.90 -18.42 -2.83
C PHE A 75 -4.94 -18.60 -1.30
N CYS A 76 -5.35 -17.57 -0.55
CA CYS A 76 -5.46 -17.67 0.91
C CYS A 76 -6.51 -18.70 1.36
N LEU A 77 -7.52 -19.00 0.55
CA LEU A 77 -8.52 -20.02 0.85
C LEU A 77 -8.04 -21.46 0.59
N GLN A 78 -7.13 -21.62 -0.36
CA GLN A 78 -6.65 -22.92 -0.84
C GLN A 78 -5.31 -23.33 -0.24
N SER A 79 -4.49 -22.37 0.18
CA SER A 79 -3.13 -22.61 0.64
C SER A 79 -3.05 -22.83 2.16
N ASN A 80 -2.28 -23.85 2.57
CA ASN A 80 -1.86 -24.02 3.96
C ASN A 80 -0.82 -22.97 4.40
N GLU A 81 -0.25 -22.22 3.45
CA GLU A 81 0.72 -21.15 3.69
C GLU A 81 0.07 -19.75 3.63
N ALA A 82 -1.21 -19.66 3.98
CA ALA A 82 -1.88 -18.38 4.11
C ALA A 82 -1.17 -17.48 5.14
N PRO A 83 -1.07 -16.16 4.91
CA PRO A 83 -0.34 -15.28 5.81
C PRO A 83 -1.02 -15.18 7.17
N MET A 84 -0.26 -15.41 8.25
CA MET A 84 -0.78 -15.50 9.61
C MET A 84 -0.60 -14.21 10.43
N ASP A 85 0.25 -13.30 9.98
CA ASP A 85 0.57 -12.04 10.65
C ASP A 85 0.76 -10.89 9.63
N GLY A 86 0.99 -9.67 10.12
CA GLY A 86 1.13 -8.49 9.25
C GLY A 86 2.37 -8.54 8.34
N ALA A 87 3.47 -9.15 8.81
CA ALA A 87 4.71 -9.26 8.04
C ALA A 87 4.54 -10.22 6.85
N SER A 88 4.00 -11.41 7.11
CA SER A 88 3.67 -12.41 6.09
C SER A 88 2.58 -11.91 5.14
N LEU A 89 1.56 -11.19 5.63
CA LEU A 89 0.53 -10.58 4.78
C LEU A 89 1.15 -9.57 3.81
N LYS A 90 1.99 -8.67 4.31
CA LYS A 90 2.70 -7.70 3.48
C LYS A 90 3.54 -8.39 2.40
N GLN A 91 4.30 -9.41 2.77
CA GLN A 91 5.12 -10.16 1.84
C GLN A 91 4.26 -10.86 0.76
N ALA A 92 3.19 -11.53 1.16
CA ALA A 92 2.30 -12.26 0.25
C ALA A 92 1.57 -11.34 -0.73
N LEU A 93 1.23 -10.12 -0.32
CA LEU A 93 0.68 -9.08 -1.20
C LEU A 93 1.72 -8.56 -2.18
N HIS A 94 2.93 -8.24 -1.71
CA HIS A 94 4.01 -7.74 -2.58
C HIS A 94 4.46 -8.77 -3.62
N LEU A 95 4.52 -10.05 -3.26
CA LEU A 95 4.84 -11.14 -4.21
C LEU A 95 3.83 -11.25 -5.36
N ARG A 96 2.61 -10.73 -5.18
CA ARG A 96 1.56 -10.64 -6.21
C ARG A 96 1.46 -9.25 -6.85
N GLY A 97 2.41 -8.35 -6.58
CA GLY A 97 2.38 -6.98 -7.08
C GLY A 97 1.29 -6.10 -6.46
N ILE A 98 0.67 -6.51 -5.35
CA ILE A 98 -0.37 -5.74 -4.68
C ILE A 98 0.29 -4.80 -3.66
N ASN A 99 0.27 -3.50 -3.96
CA ASN A 99 0.78 -2.49 -3.02
C ASN A 99 -0.15 -2.35 -1.80
N LEU A 100 0.42 -2.09 -0.62
CA LEU A 100 -0.33 -1.92 0.63
C LEU A 100 -1.32 -0.73 0.62
N ARG A 101 -1.23 0.20 -0.34
CA ARG A 101 -2.27 1.22 -0.57
C ARG A 101 -3.64 0.60 -0.89
N TYR A 102 -3.65 -0.63 -1.40
CA TYR A 102 -4.85 -1.37 -1.73
C TYR A 102 -5.40 -2.21 -0.57
N LEU A 103 -4.82 -2.15 0.65
CA LEU A 103 -5.36 -2.88 1.81
C LEU A 103 -6.84 -2.59 2.07
N GLY A 104 -7.31 -1.36 1.80
CA GLY A 104 -8.74 -1.02 1.89
C GLY A 104 -9.60 -1.82 0.90
N HIS A 105 -9.11 -2.05 -0.32
CA HIS A 105 -9.78 -2.90 -1.31
C HIS A 105 -9.75 -4.37 -0.91
N VAL A 106 -8.65 -4.85 -0.32
CA VAL A 106 -8.55 -6.22 0.23
C VAL A 106 -9.60 -6.43 1.33
N VAL A 107 -9.68 -5.50 2.30
CA VAL A 107 -10.68 -5.53 3.38
C VAL A 107 -12.11 -5.53 2.83
N LYS A 108 -12.39 -4.69 1.83
CA LYS A 108 -13.69 -4.62 1.17
C LYS A 108 -14.03 -5.94 0.47
N ALA A 109 -13.10 -6.49 -0.31
CA ALA A 109 -13.29 -7.75 -1.03
C ALA A 109 -13.55 -8.92 -0.08
N ILE A 110 -12.80 -9.05 1.02
CA ILE A 110 -13.06 -10.07 2.04
C ILE A 110 -14.44 -9.88 2.69
N SER A 111 -14.81 -8.63 3.00
CA SER A 111 -16.08 -8.32 3.66
C SER A 111 -17.30 -8.62 2.79
N GLN A 112 -17.14 -8.54 1.47
CA GLN A 112 -18.17 -8.84 0.47
C GLN A 112 -18.15 -10.30 -0.01
N SER A 113 -17.14 -11.08 0.38
CA SER A 113 -17.01 -12.49 0.01
C SER A 113 -17.90 -13.39 0.86
N GLU A 114 -18.48 -14.42 0.25
CA GLU A 114 -19.17 -15.51 0.96
C GLU A 114 -18.22 -16.28 1.92
N HIS A 115 -16.90 -16.19 1.69
CA HIS A 115 -15.89 -16.85 2.51
C HIS A 115 -15.28 -15.95 3.60
N LYS A 116 -15.94 -14.83 3.92
CA LYS A 116 -15.50 -13.87 4.97
C LYS A 116 -15.05 -14.55 6.25
N GLU A 117 -15.78 -15.58 6.69
CA GLU A 117 -15.49 -16.31 7.92
C GLU A 117 -14.16 -17.07 7.87
N ARG A 118 -13.85 -17.71 6.74
CA ARG A 118 -12.58 -18.40 6.51
C ARG A 118 -11.41 -17.41 6.39
N LEU A 119 -11.67 -16.23 5.85
CA LEU A 119 -10.70 -15.14 5.68
C LEU A 119 -10.64 -14.18 6.87
N ARG A 120 -11.32 -14.49 7.98
CA ARG A 120 -11.45 -13.61 9.15
C ARG A 120 -10.10 -13.22 9.74
N HIS A 121 -9.13 -14.13 9.77
CA HIS A 121 -7.79 -13.85 10.26
C HIS A 121 -7.07 -12.82 9.38
N ILE A 122 -7.10 -12.99 8.06
CA ILE A 122 -6.57 -12.02 7.09
C ILE A 122 -7.23 -10.65 7.24
N LEU A 123 -8.56 -10.64 7.37
CA LEU A 123 -9.32 -9.40 7.56
C LEU A 123 -8.86 -8.64 8.81
N ARG A 124 -8.72 -9.34 9.95
CA ARG A 124 -8.24 -8.73 11.21
C ARG A 124 -6.83 -8.19 11.06
N THR A 125 -5.93 -8.95 10.44
CA THR A 125 -4.55 -8.53 10.20
C THR A 125 -4.49 -7.30 9.29
N ALA A 126 -5.23 -7.29 8.18
CA ALA A 126 -5.29 -6.15 7.26
C ALA A 126 -5.84 -4.87 7.92
N ILE A 127 -6.90 -5.00 8.74
CA ILE A 127 -7.45 -3.88 9.51
C ILE A 127 -6.42 -3.38 10.55
N GLY A 128 -5.77 -4.29 11.26
CA GLY A 128 -4.70 -3.95 12.22
C GLY A 128 -3.57 -3.18 11.56
N ASP A 129 -3.11 -3.62 10.40
CA ASP A 129 -2.08 -2.93 9.62
C ASP A 129 -2.52 -1.53 9.17
N ILE A 130 -3.76 -1.38 8.67
CA ILE A 130 -4.33 -0.06 8.34
C ILE A 130 -4.34 0.84 9.57
N PHE A 131 -4.79 0.32 10.71
CA PHE A 131 -4.88 1.06 11.96
C PHE A 131 -3.50 1.54 12.42
N ILE A 132 -2.51 0.64 12.54
CA ILE A 132 -1.15 0.99 12.99
C ILE A 132 -0.47 1.98 12.03
N ARG A 133 -0.66 1.85 10.72
CA ARG A 133 -0.13 2.82 9.74
C ARG A 133 -0.75 4.20 9.91
N SER A 134 -2.06 4.26 10.15
CA SER A 134 -2.79 5.52 10.38
C SER A 134 -2.35 6.17 11.70
N THR A 135 -2.27 5.37 12.77
CA THR A 135 -1.76 5.77 14.07
C THR A 135 -0.36 6.35 13.99
N ARG A 136 0.58 5.66 13.32
CA ARG A 136 1.94 6.16 13.12
C ARG A 136 1.96 7.51 12.40
N ARG A 137 1.14 7.67 11.36
CA ARG A 137 1.04 8.93 10.62
C ARG A 137 0.58 10.09 11.51
N VAL A 138 -0.47 9.87 12.30
CA VAL A 138 -0.98 10.87 13.26
C VAL A 138 0.06 11.17 14.33
N PHE A 139 0.69 10.12 14.89
CA PHE A 139 1.70 10.25 15.93
C PHE A 139 2.92 11.06 15.51
N ASN A 140 3.42 10.82 14.29
CA ASN A 140 4.57 11.53 13.75
C ASN A 140 4.36 13.05 13.69
N ASN A 141 3.12 13.51 13.45
CA ASN A 141 2.82 14.95 13.47
C ASN A 141 2.92 15.53 14.88
N PHE A 142 2.47 14.80 15.90
CA PHE A 142 2.57 15.24 17.30
C PHE A 142 4.02 15.26 17.79
N LEU A 143 4.85 14.32 17.35
CA LEU A 143 6.24 14.25 17.79
C LEU A 143 7.13 15.39 17.26
N GLN A 144 6.77 16.02 16.13
CA GLN A 144 7.60 17.07 15.53
C GLN A 144 7.82 18.29 16.45
N GLY A 145 6.89 18.55 17.37
CA GLY A 145 6.96 19.66 18.31
C GLY A 145 7.43 19.29 19.72
N VAL A 146 7.87 18.06 19.96
CA VAL A 146 8.25 17.59 21.30
C VAL A 146 9.75 17.66 21.49
N ASP A 147 10.20 18.40 22.51
CA ASP A 147 11.60 18.43 22.90
C ASP A 147 12.11 17.05 23.32
N VAL A 148 13.37 16.75 22.99
CA VAL A 148 14.06 15.49 23.35
C VAL A 148 13.83 15.04 24.81
N PRO A 149 13.94 15.90 25.85
CA PRO A 149 13.67 15.48 27.23
C PRO A 149 12.23 14.99 27.48
N ASN A 150 11.25 15.49 26.73
CA ASN A 150 9.84 15.16 26.88
C ASN A 150 9.38 14.02 25.95
N LEU A 151 10.26 13.55 25.05
CA LEU A 151 9.93 12.57 24.03
C LEU A 151 9.41 11.25 24.61
N ALA A 152 10.08 10.72 25.64
CA ALA A 152 9.68 9.47 26.27
C ALA A 152 8.29 9.57 26.94
N ALA A 153 8.01 10.70 27.60
CA ALA A 153 6.72 10.97 28.21
C ALA A 153 5.61 11.11 27.15
N ALA A 154 5.89 11.81 26.04
CA ALA A 154 4.95 11.97 24.93
C ALA A 154 4.64 10.62 24.24
N VAL A 155 5.66 9.79 24.01
CA VAL A 155 5.49 8.43 23.45
C VAL A 155 4.66 7.56 24.39
N SER A 156 5.00 7.55 25.70
CA SER A 156 4.27 6.76 26.71
C SER A 156 2.80 7.19 26.80
N HIS A 157 2.54 8.49 26.85
CA HIS A 157 1.19 9.05 26.87
C HIS A 157 0.40 8.63 25.62
N PHE A 158 0.99 8.79 24.43
CA PHE A 158 0.34 8.39 23.18
C PHE A 158 0.00 6.89 23.15
N LEU A 159 0.93 6.03 23.56
CA LEU A 159 0.69 4.58 23.62
C LEU A 159 -0.37 4.22 24.66
N GLY A 160 -0.42 4.94 25.79
CA GLY A 160 -1.49 4.86 26.78
C GLY A 160 -2.85 5.14 26.15
N CYS A 161 -3.00 6.27 25.46
CA CYS A 161 -4.22 6.62 24.73
C CYS A 161 -4.61 5.58 23.67
N LEU A 162 -3.62 4.98 23.00
CA LEU A 162 -3.86 4.05 21.89
C LEU A 162 -4.27 2.66 22.36
N LEU A 163 -3.63 2.14 23.40
CA LEU A 163 -3.70 0.73 23.78
C LEU A 163 -4.55 0.48 25.03
N VAL A 164 -4.76 1.49 25.87
CA VAL A 164 -5.47 1.35 27.14
C VAL A 164 -6.89 1.88 27.01
N PRO A 165 -7.93 1.03 27.14
CA PRO A 165 -9.30 1.48 27.23
C PRO A 165 -9.47 2.45 28.41
N HIS A 166 -10.13 3.58 28.19
CA HIS A 166 -10.38 4.61 29.22
C HIS A 166 -9.09 5.18 29.86
N PHE A 167 -8.02 5.35 29.07
CA PHE A 167 -6.79 5.96 29.57
C PHE A 167 -7.04 7.36 30.15
N SER A 168 -6.80 7.52 31.45
CA SER A 168 -6.76 8.81 32.14
C SER A 168 -5.32 9.23 32.35
N ALA A 169 -4.89 10.29 31.65
CA ALA A 169 -3.58 10.87 31.90
C ALA A 169 -3.55 11.46 33.32
N SER A 170 -2.49 11.18 34.08
CA SER A 170 -2.25 11.92 35.32
C SER A 170 -1.99 13.39 34.97
N PRO A 171 -2.54 14.35 35.73
CA PRO A 171 -2.21 15.75 35.52
C PRO A 171 -0.70 15.91 35.63
N VAL A 172 -0.10 16.58 34.63
CA VAL A 172 1.33 16.91 34.64
C VAL A 172 1.56 17.69 35.92
N GLY A 173 2.27 17.08 36.88
CA GLY A 173 2.61 17.75 38.12
C GLY A 173 3.41 19.00 37.77
N GLU A 174 2.94 20.15 38.24
CA GLU A 174 3.79 21.33 38.37
C GLU A 174 5.11 20.86 38.99
N GLU A 175 6.22 21.12 38.29
CA GLU A 175 7.57 21.04 38.84
C GLU A 175 7.55 21.65 40.24
N THR A 176 7.49 20.80 41.27
CA THR A 176 7.59 21.26 42.65
C THR A 176 9.02 21.74 42.76
N LYS A 177 9.20 23.06 42.62
CA LYS A 177 10.41 23.78 43.02
C LYS A 177 10.77 23.27 44.39
N LYS A 178 11.69 22.30 44.46
CA LYS A 178 12.32 21.86 45.70
C LYS A 178 13.03 23.10 46.22
N LYS A 179 12.37 23.82 47.13
CA LYS A 179 12.98 24.87 47.94
C LYS A 179 14.15 24.22 48.65
N SER A 180 15.34 24.44 48.10
CA SER A 180 16.61 24.17 48.76
C SER A 180 16.62 24.98 50.05
N ARG A 181 16.27 24.32 51.16
CA ARG A 181 16.51 24.84 52.50
C ARG A 181 18.00 24.67 52.76
N ARG A 182 18.79 25.70 52.47
CA ARG A 182 20.13 25.86 53.05
C ARG A 182 19.95 25.96 54.57
N ARG A 183 20.62 25.06 55.30
CA ARG A 183 20.91 25.20 56.72
C ARG A 183 22.39 25.48 56.85
#